data_AF-J9EEL7-F1
#
_entry.id   AF-J9EEL7-F1
#
_cell.length_a   1.000
_cell.length_b   1.000
_cell.length_c   1.000
_cell.angle_alpha   90.00
_cell.angle_beta   90.00
_cell.angle_gamma   90.00
#
_symmetry.space_group_name_H-M   'P 1'
#
loop_
_entity.id
_entity.type
_entity.pdbx_description
1 polymer ?
#
loop_
_entity_poly.entity_id
_entity_poly.type
_entity_poly.pdbx_seq_one_letter_code
_entity_poly.pdbx_strand_id
1 'polypeptide(L)'
;MRDVTARYSSKYLTPAIRRLWVNQDWWNDTLELYQSKNVVRDRLEDVAIQEYLFSIPKPTSVSEYKNHPLYVLEKDLSKYEAIYPENLQPIGKIKDLNIYLRSSVHKLEGTINWMKQLRSIKPNEKPYRVVQKRSCSRVSSEYGGPKTVDLYGRWQTIPYITPKVVDGRVPRNEFGNLYVYKSSMVPDGCVHLQLNGLVAIARKLGIDCVPAVVGWNHCRGGTHP
;
A
#
# COMPACT_ATOMS: atom_id res chain seq x y z
N MET A 1 6.18 -17.14 -23.66
CA MET A 1 5.81 -18.13 -22.64
C MET A 1 4.91 -17.43 -21.65
N ARG A 2 3.82 -18.08 -21.30
CA ARG A 2 2.77 -17.53 -20.45
C ARG A 2 2.16 -18.67 -19.66
N ASP A 3 1.82 -18.43 -18.39
CA ASP A 3 1.18 -19.42 -17.55
C ASP A 3 -0.32 -19.50 -17.88
N VAL A 4 -0.74 -20.64 -18.42
CA VAL A 4 -2.13 -20.93 -18.80
C VAL A 4 -2.75 -22.01 -17.91
N THR A 5 -2.10 -22.34 -16.78
CA THR A 5 -2.55 -23.40 -15.85
C THR A 5 -3.99 -23.15 -15.37
N ALA A 6 -4.34 -21.87 -15.16
CA ALA A 6 -5.68 -21.46 -14.74
C ALA A 6 -6.79 -21.89 -15.72
N ARG A 7 -6.49 -22.02 -17.02
CA ARG A 7 -7.46 -22.46 -18.04
C ARG A 7 -7.76 -23.96 -17.97
N TYR A 8 -6.74 -24.77 -17.65
CA TYR A 8 -6.83 -26.23 -17.76
C TYR A 8 -7.07 -26.93 -16.42
N SER A 9 -6.76 -26.26 -15.30
CA SER A 9 -6.93 -26.83 -13.98
C SER A 9 -8.31 -26.47 -13.40
N SER A 10 -9.23 -27.43 -13.42
CA SER A 10 -10.57 -27.29 -12.81
C SER A 10 -10.52 -26.99 -11.31
N LYS A 11 -9.46 -27.44 -10.63
CA LYS A 11 -9.22 -27.25 -9.19
C LYS A 11 -8.32 -26.05 -8.88
N TYR A 12 -8.02 -25.19 -9.85
CA TYR A 12 -7.05 -24.09 -9.71
C TYR A 12 -7.33 -23.19 -8.50
N LEU A 13 -8.62 -22.88 -8.26
CA LEU A 13 -9.07 -22.01 -7.16
C LEU A 13 -9.13 -22.72 -5.80
N THR A 14 -8.95 -24.05 -5.75
CA THR A 14 -9.05 -24.80 -4.50
C THR A 14 -7.86 -24.50 -3.57
N PRO A 15 -8.03 -24.55 -2.24
CA PRO A 15 -6.94 -24.33 -1.29
C PRO A 15 -5.73 -25.25 -1.53
N ALA A 16 -5.95 -26.47 -2.03
CA ALA A 16 -4.89 -27.45 -2.28
C ALA A 16 -3.92 -26.96 -3.36
N ILE A 17 -4.43 -26.43 -4.47
CA ILE A 17 -3.59 -25.92 -5.56
C ILE A 17 -3.01 -24.54 -5.20
N ARG A 18 -3.79 -23.67 -4.55
CA ARG A 18 -3.31 -22.34 -4.13
C ARG A 18 -2.10 -22.37 -3.21
N ARG A 19 -1.97 -23.40 -2.36
CA ARG A 19 -0.79 -23.58 -1.50
C ARG A 19 0.48 -23.93 -2.27
N LEU A 20 0.35 -24.42 -3.49
CA LEU A 20 1.47 -24.73 -4.38
C LEU A 20 1.89 -23.52 -5.22
N TRP A 21 1.13 -22.43 -5.18
CA TRP A 21 1.50 -21.22 -5.89
C TRP A 21 2.78 -20.66 -5.31
N VAL A 22 3.74 -20.41 -6.20
CA VAL A 22 4.99 -19.73 -5.86
C VAL A 22 4.69 -18.24 -5.67
N ASN A 23 5.65 -17.51 -5.11
CA ASN A 23 5.59 -16.05 -5.08
C ASN A 23 5.31 -15.52 -6.51
N GLN A 24 4.20 -14.80 -6.66
CA GLN A 24 3.73 -14.36 -7.97
C GLN A 24 4.65 -13.29 -8.58
N ASP A 25 5.28 -12.44 -7.76
CA ASP A 25 6.22 -11.44 -8.24
C ASP A 25 7.43 -12.13 -8.87
N TRP A 26 8.04 -13.09 -8.16
CA TRP A 26 9.13 -13.91 -8.69
C TRP A 26 8.72 -14.69 -9.95
N TRP A 27 7.52 -15.27 -9.97
CA TRP A 27 7.03 -16.01 -11.13
C TRP A 27 6.82 -15.11 -12.35
N ASN A 28 6.29 -13.90 -12.14
CA ASN A 28 6.12 -12.92 -13.22
C ASN A 28 7.48 -12.43 -13.75
N ASP A 29 8.43 -12.13 -12.85
CA ASP A 29 9.79 -11.70 -13.21
C ASP A 29 10.53 -12.78 -14.01
N THR A 30 10.42 -14.05 -13.60
CA THR A 30 11.05 -15.16 -14.34
C THR A 30 10.43 -15.38 -15.72
N LEU A 31 9.12 -15.18 -15.85
CA LEU A 31 8.43 -15.31 -17.14
C LEU A 31 8.66 -14.11 -18.06
N GLU A 32 9.02 -12.93 -17.52
CA GLU A 32 9.21 -11.69 -18.27
C GLU A 32 10.13 -11.86 -19.47
N LEU A 33 11.27 -12.54 -19.29
CA LEU A 33 12.26 -12.82 -20.33
C LEU A 33 11.70 -13.62 -21.52
N TYR A 34 10.65 -14.39 -21.27
CA TYR A 34 10.05 -15.27 -22.26
C TYR A 34 8.72 -14.76 -22.78
N GLN A 35 8.22 -13.60 -22.34
CA GLN A 35 6.89 -13.11 -22.71
C GLN A 35 6.75 -12.90 -24.22
N SER A 36 5.52 -13.08 -24.71
CA SER A 36 5.22 -12.85 -26.12
C SER A 36 5.25 -11.35 -26.43
N LYS A 37 5.68 -10.95 -27.64
CA LYS A 37 5.55 -9.56 -28.08
C LYS A 37 4.11 -9.17 -28.43
N ASN A 38 3.19 -10.14 -28.50
CA ASN A 38 1.83 -9.92 -28.94
C ASN A 38 0.91 -9.59 -27.76
N VAL A 39 0.97 -8.32 -27.35
CA VAL A 39 0.20 -7.78 -26.22
C VAL A 39 -1.31 -7.95 -26.42
N VAL A 40 -1.82 -7.88 -27.65
CA VAL A 40 -3.26 -8.01 -27.93
C VAL A 40 -3.73 -9.44 -27.63
N ARG A 41 -2.99 -10.44 -28.10
CA ARG A 41 -3.27 -11.85 -27.80
C ARG A 41 -3.24 -12.10 -26.30
N ASP A 42 -2.24 -11.58 -25.61
CA ASP A 42 -2.08 -11.77 -24.18
C ASP A 42 -3.27 -11.17 -23.39
N ARG A 43 -3.73 -9.97 -23.76
CA ARG A 43 -4.93 -9.36 -23.16
C ARG A 43 -6.21 -10.15 -23.42
N LEU A 44 -6.41 -10.66 -24.63
CA LEU A 44 -7.58 -11.49 -24.95
C LEU A 44 -7.56 -12.80 -24.14
N GLU A 45 -6.37 -13.36 -23.94
CA GLU A 45 -6.16 -14.55 -23.13
C GLU A 45 -6.40 -14.28 -21.63
N ASP A 46 -5.96 -13.13 -21.10
CA ASP A 46 -6.29 -12.66 -19.74
C ASP A 46 -7.80 -12.61 -19.51
N VAL A 47 -8.53 -11.97 -20.43
CA VAL A 47 -10.00 -11.86 -20.36
C VAL A 47 -10.65 -13.24 -20.40
N ALA A 48 -10.26 -14.10 -21.34
CA ALA A 48 -10.82 -15.44 -21.46
C ALA A 48 -10.55 -16.31 -20.22
N ILE A 49 -9.34 -16.23 -19.64
CA ILE A 49 -9.02 -16.95 -18.40
C ILE A 49 -9.85 -16.39 -17.24
N GLN A 50 -9.99 -15.07 -17.14
CA GLN A 50 -10.78 -14.43 -16.09
C GLN A 50 -12.26 -14.84 -16.18
N GLU A 51 -12.86 -14.80 -17.37
CA GLU A 51 -14.24 -15.26 -17.60
C GLU A 51 -14.43 -16.73 -17.24
N TYR A 52 -13.48 -17.59 -17.63
CA TYR A 52 -13.47 -19.00 -17.23
C TYR A 52 -13.47 -19.14 -15.70
N LEU A 53 -12.58 -18.43 -14.99
CA LEU A 53 -12.51 -18.50 -13.54
C LEU A 53 -13.78 -17.99 -12.85
N PHE A 54 -14.48 -17.01 -13.44
CA PHE A 54 -15.78 -16.55 -12.94
C PHE A 54 -16.92 -17.54 -13.22
N SER A 55 -16.81 -18.36 -14.27
CA SER A 55 -17.77 -19.42 -14.58
C SER A 55 -17.70 -20.60 -13.61
N ILE A 56 -16.55 -20.79 -12.94
CA ILE A 56 -16.37 -21.83 -11.92
C ILE A 56 -17.34 -21.55 -10.76
N PRO A 57 -18.07 -22.57 -10.26
CA PRO A 57 -19.00 -22.39 -9.15
C PRO A 57 -18.28 -21.85 -7.91
N LYS A 58 -18.98 -20.96 -7.18
CA LYS A 58 -18.44 -20.35 -5.97
C LYS A 58 -18.17 -21.42 -4.90
N PRO A 59 -17.14 -21.25 -4.05
CA PRO A 59 -16.87 -22.19 -2.97
C PRO A 59 -18.07 -22.36 -2.04
N THR A 60 -18.36 -23.60 -1.65
CA THR A 60 -19.49 -23.94 -0.76
C THR A 60 -19.10 -23.91 0.72
N SER A 61 -17.80 -23.96 1.02
CA SER A 61 -17.26 -23.93 2.37
C SER A 61 -16.62 -22.59 2.69
N VAL A 62 -16.91 -22.08 3.89
CA VAL A 62 -16.35 -20.82 4.40
C VAL A 62 -14.82 -20.83 4.44
N SER A 63 -14.21 -21.98 4.73
CA SER A 63 -12.75 -22.11 4.81
C SER A 63 -12.05 -21.94 3.45
N GLU A 64 -12.75 -22.18 2.35
CA GLU A 64 -12.19 -22.06 1.00
C GLU A 64 -12.04 -20.62 0.55
N TYR A 65 -12.83 -19.70 1.11
CA TYR A 65 -12.72 -18.26 0.81
C TYR A 65 -11.46 -17.62 1.38
N LYS A 66 -10.81 -18.23 2.39
CA LYS A 66 -9.58 -17.72 2.97
C LYS A 66 -8.49 -17.63 1.89
N ASN A 67 -7.95 -16.44 1.66
CA ASN A 67 -6.96 -16.14 0.60
C ASN A 67 -7.43 -16.51 -0.82
N HIS A 68 -8.74 -16.49 -1.09
CA HIS A 68 -9.26 -16.77 -2.42
C HIS A 68 -8.95 -15.60 -3.38
N PRO A 69 -8.50 -15.86 -4.62
CA PRO A 69 -8.04 -14.80 -5.53
C PRO A 69 -9.16 -13.87 -6.00
N LEU A 70 -10.38 -14.41 -6.23
CA LEU A 70 -11.50 -13.64 -6.77
C LEU A 70 -12.47 -13.10 -5.72
N TYR A 71 -12.57 -13.76 -4.57
CA TYR A 71 -13.66 -13.55 -3.61
C TYR A 71 -13.08 -13.36 -2.22
N VAL A 72 -13.77 -12.58 -1.41
CA VAL A 72 -13.43 -12.37 0.00
C VAL A 72 -14.70 -12.39 0.82
N LEU A 73 -14.60 -12.86 2.06
CA LEU A 73 -15.66 -12.70 3.04
C LEU A 73 -15.42 -11.45 3.87
N GLU A 74 -16.50 -10.78 4.25
CA GLU A 74 -16.43 -9.57 5.08
C GLU A 74 -15.60 -9.77 6.37
N LYS A 75 -15.75 -10.95 7.01
CA LYS A 75 -15.02 -11.31 8.22
C LYS A 75 -13.50 -11.51 8.03
N ASP A 76 -13.07 -11.79 6.80
CA ASP A 76 -11.68 -12.12 6.48
C ASP A 76 -10.89 -10.86 6.06
N LEU A 77 -11.52 -9.69 6.06
CA LEU A 77 -10.87 -8.41 5.78
C LEU A 77 -9.91 -8.03 6.91
N SER A 78 -8.70 -7.62 6.53
CA SER A 78 -7.77 -7.04 7.48
C SER A 78 -8.31 -5.73 8.06
N LYS A 79 -7.82 -5.34 9.24
CA LYS A 79 -8.10 -4.01 9.81
C LYS A 79 -7.58 -2.85 8.96
N TYR A 80 -6.63 -3.13 8.05
CA TYR A 80 -6.07 -2.19 7.08
C TYR A 80 -6.64 -2.40 5.67
N GLU A 81 -7.76 -3.11 5.54
CA GLU A 81 -8.46 -3.29 4.29
C GLU A 81 -9.91 -2.85 4.46
N ALA A 82 -10.52 -2.43 3.37
CA ALA A 82 -11.93 -2.12 3.29
C ALA A 82 -12.48 -2.36 1.88
N ILE A 83 -13.79 -2.55 1.80
CA ILE A 83 -14.52 -2.62 0.54
C ILE A 83 -14.86 -1.19 0.11
N TYR A 84 -14.63 -0.86 -1.15
CA TYR A 84 -15.05 0.42 -1.74
C TYR A 84 -15.75 0.19 -3.09
N PRO A 85 -16.83 0.92 -3.40
CA PRO A 85 -17.55 1.90 -2.57
C PRO A 85 -18.23 1.29 -1.32
N GLU A 86 -18.52 2.09 -0.29
CA GLU A 86 -19.16 1.61 0.96
C GLU A 86 -20.53 0.95 0.71
N ASN A 87 -21.30 1.49 -0.24
CA ASN A 87 -22.65 1.02 -0.56
C ASN A 87 -22.67 -0.15 -1.55
N LEU A 88 -21.52 -0.80 -1.78
CA LEU A 88 -21.41 -1.91 -2.72
C LEU A 88 -22.25 -3.09 -2.24
N GLN A 89 -23.13 -3.58 -3.10
CA GLN A 89 -23.95 -4.74 -2.79
C GLN A 89 -23.10 -6.03 -2.81
N PRO A 90 -23.27 -6.94 -1.85
CA PRO A 90 -22.57 -8.22 -1.86
C PRO A 90 -23.03 -9.07 -3.05
N ILE A 91 -22.11 -9.84 -3.63
CA ILE A 91 -22.40 -10.74 -4.77
C ILE A 91 -23.31 -11.90 -4.31
N GLY A 92 -23.19 -12.26 -3.04
CA GLY A 92 -23.94 -13.35 -2.44
C GLY A 92 -23.63 -13.48 -0.96
N LYS A 93 -24.26 -14.48 -0.34
CA LYS A 93 -24.14 -14.75 1.09
C LYS A 93 -23.86 -16.23 1.30
N ILE A 94 -23.00 -16.55 2.26
CA ILE A 94 -22.73 -17.92 2.70
C ILE A 94 -22.84 -18.00 4.22
N LYS A 95 -23.79 -18.79 4.75
CA LYS A 95 -23.99 -18.96 6.20
C LYS A 95 -23.96 -17.62 6.95
N ASP A 96 -24.70 -16.65 6.42
CA ASP A 96 -24.81 -15.27 6.90
C ASP A 96 -23.63 -14.32 6.68
N LEU A 97 -22.55 -14.76 6.04
CA LEU A 97 -21.43 -13.90 5.68
C LEU A 97 -21.57 -13.38 4.25
N ASN A 98 -21.40 -12.07 4.09
CA ASN A 98 -21.41 -11.41 2.79
C ASN A 98 -20.13 -11.73 2.00
N ILE A 99 -20.31 -12.03 0.71
CA ILE A 99 -19.24 -12.31 -0.25
C ILE A 99 -19.05 -11.09 -1.14
N TYR A 100 -17.82 -10.59 -1.20
CA TYR A 100 -17.43 -9.48 -2.07
C TYR A 100 -16.34 -9.91 -3.05
N LEU A 101 -16.19 -9.15 -4.14
CA LEU A 101 -15.07 -9.34 -5.06
C LEU A 101 -13.79 -8.86 -4.38
N ARG A 102 -12.70 -9.60 -4.56
CA ARG A 102 -11.38 -9.17 -4.08
C ARG A 102 -10.94 -7.88 -4.79
N SER A 103 -11.38 -7.63 -6.01
CA SER A 103 -11.12 -6.39 -6.75
C SER A 103 -11.72 -5.14 -6.12
N SER A 104 -12.77 -5.29 -5.30
CA SER A 104 -13.40 -4.20 -4.55
C SER A 104 -12.76 -3.97 -3.18
N VAL A 105 -11.82 -4.83 -2.78
CA VAL A 105 -11.06 -4.67 -1.54
C VAL A 105 -9.88 -3.79 -1.83
N HIS A 106 -9.75 -2.74 -1.03
CA HIS A 106 -8.65 -1.82 -1.12
C HIS A 106 -7.91 -1.71 0.19
N LYS A 107 -6.59 -1.55 0.07
CA LYS A 107 -5.72 -1.29 1.20
C LYS A 107 -5.93 0.13 1.71
N LEU A 108 -6.06 0.25 3.02
CA LEU A 108 -6.09 1.50 3.75
C LEU A 108 -4.73 1.71 4.43
N GLU A 109 -4.21 2.92 4.32
CA GLU A 109 -2.91 3.30 4.87
C GLU A 109 -3.03 4.61 5.63
N GLY A 110 -2.14 4.83 6.60
CA GLY A 110 -2.03 6.11 7.29
C GLY A 110 -1.31 7.17 6.44
N THR A 111 -1.40 8.43 6.86
CA THR A 111 -0.84 9.60 6.14
C THR A 111 0.62 9.42 5.73
N ILE A 112 1.48 8.95 6.65
CA ILE A 112 2.91 8.75 6.39
C ILE A 112 3.15 7.63 5.36
N ASN A 113 2.36 6.56 5.40
CA ASN A 113 2.49 5.46 4.45
C ASN A 113 2.03 5.86 3.04
N TRP A 114 0.97 6.68 2.94
CA TRP A 114 0.59 7.31 1.67
C TRP A 114 1.68 8.26 1.16
N MET A 115 2.27 9.05 2.05
CA MET A 115 3.38 9.94 1.71
C MET A 115 4.58 9.17 1.13
N LYS A 116 4.98 8.05 1.75
CA LYS A 116 6.02 7.15 1.19
C LYS A 116 5.68 6.64 -0.23
N GLN A 117 4.40 6.52 -0.56
CA GLN A 117 3.92 6.15 -1.89
C GLN A 117 3.76 7.34 -2.86
N LEU A 118 4.26 8.53 -2.52
CA LEU A 118 4.06 9.79 -3.26
C LEU A 118 2.59 10.19 -3.37
N ARG A 119 1.86 10.08 -2.25
CA ARG A 119 0.47 10.49 -2.17
C ARG A 119 0.22 11.38 -0.97
N SER A 120 -0.59 12.41 -1.16
CA SER A 120 -1.12 13.25 -0.10
C SER A 120 -2.61 13.00 0.06
N ILE A 121 -3.12 13.07 1.28
CA ILE A 121 -4.55 13.02 1.54
C ILE A 121 -5.17 14.32 1.00
N LYS A 122 -6.33 14.22 0.37
CA LYS A 122 -7.07 15.42 -0.06
C LYS A 122 -7.40 16.30 1.16
N PRO A 123 -7.34 17.63 1.02
CA PRO A 123 -7.69 18.52 2.12
C PRO A 123 -9.14 18.27 2.57
N ASN A 124 -9.37 18.32 3.89
CA ASN A 124 -10.67 18.14 4.54
C ASN A 124 -11.35 16.76 4.37
N GLU A 125 -10.62 15.72 3.95
CA GLU A 125 -11.16 14.37 3.93
C GLU A 125 -11.22 13.72 5.32
N LYS A 126 -12.31 13.00 5.58
CA LYS A 126 -12.49 12.22 6.82
C LYS A 126 -11.81 10.86 6.69
N PRO A 127 -11.22 10.32 7.77
CA PRO A 127 -10.66 8.98 7.73
C PRO A 127 -11.73 7.95 7.40
N TYR A 128 -11.40 7.03 6.51
CA TYR A 128 -12.31 5.93 6.15
C TYR A 128 -12.45 4.93 7.30
N ARG A 129 -11.35 4.70 8.03
CA ARG A 129 -11.33 3.80 9.18
C ARG A 129 -10.35 4.33 10.21
N VAL A 130 -10.71 4.22 11.48
CA VAL A 130 -9.82 4.57 12.60
C VAL A 130 -9.47 3.30 13.36
N VAL A 131 -8.18 3.04 13.56
CA VAL A 131 -7.68 1.81 14.19
C VAL A 131 -6.82 2.17 15.40
N GLN A 132 -6.94 1.41 16.48
CA GLN A 132 -6.06 1.59 17.65
C GLN A 132 -4.63 1.14 17.36
N LYS A 133 -3.66 1.93 17.78
CA LYS A 133 -2.24 1.55 17.75
C LYS A 133 -2.04 0.36 18.67
N ARG A 134 -1.18 -0.58 18.24
CA ARG A 134 -0.64 -1.57 19.17
C ARG A 134 0.20 -0.80 20.20
N SER A 135 -0.10 -0.97 21.49
CA SER A 135 0.71 -0.37 22.55
C SER A 135 2.11 -1.00 22.51
N CYS A 136 3.10 -0.24 22.07
CA CYS A 136 4.49 -0.63 22.23
C CYS A 136 4.96 -0.19 23.62
N SER A 137 4.92 -1.09 24.60
CA SER A 137 5.60 -0.97 25.91
C SER A 137 5.16 0.18 26.83
N ARG A 138 5.33 -0.02 28.16
CA ARG A 138 4.95 0.89 29.26
C ARG A 138 5.64 2.28 29.20
N VAL A 139 6.67 2.45 28.38
CA VAL A 139 7.51 3.66 28.28
C VAL A 139 6.91 4.72 27.33
N SER A 140 6.02 4.31 26.41
CA SER A 140 5.43 5.22 25.41
C SER A 140 4.34 6.13 25.97
N SER A 141 4.06 6.08 27.28
CA SER A 141 2.99 6.88 27.90
C SER A 141 3.43 8.32 28.23
N GLU A 142 4.73 8.61 28.28
CA GLU A 142 5.22 9.96 28.61
C GLU A 142 5.17 10.91 27.40
N TYR A 143 5.32 10.39 26.18
CA TYR A 143 5.12 11.14 24.94
C TYR A 143 3.72 10.82 24.39
N GLY A 144 2.70 11.51 24.90
CA GLY A 144 1.27 11.32 24.66
C GLY A 144 0.79 11.54 23.21
N GLY A 145 1.32 10.77 22.26
CA GLY A 145 0.81 10.75 20.89
C GLY A 145 -0.59 10.11 20.80
N PRO A 146 -1.33 10.36 19.71
CA PRO A 146 -2.67 9.80 19.53
C PRO A 146 -2.62 8.28 19.57
N LYS A 147 -3.51 7.68 20.38
CA LYS A 147 -3.64 6.22 20.55
C LYS A 147 -4.23 5.52 19.33
N THR A 148 -4.80 6.28 18.40
CA THR A 148 -5.40 5.81 17.16
C THR A 148 -4.55 6.20 15.95
N VAL A 149 -4.77 5.48 14.85
CA VAL A 149 -4.28 5.79 13.51
C VAL A 149 -5.47 5.93 12.60
N ASP A 150 -5.51 7.06 11.92
CA ASP A 150 -6.46 7.36 10.87
C ASP A 150 -6.00 6.73 9.57
N LEU A 151 -6.86 5.93 8.96
CA LEU A 151 -6.59 5.21 7.73
C LEU A 151 -7.43 5.75 6.58
N TYR A 152 -6.79 5.90 5.43
CA TYR A 152 -7.36 6.46 4.23
C TYR A 152 -7.21 5.49 3.07
N GLY A 153 -8.17 5.51 2.16
CA GLY A 153 -8.13 4.75 0.91
C GLY A 153 -7.43 5.52 -0.22
N ARG A 154 -7.04 4.80 -1.27
CA ARG A 154 -6.41 5.36 -2.48
C ARG A 154 -7.25 6.47 -3.12
N TRP A 155 -8.58 6.36 -3.10
CA TRP A 155 -9.54 7.35 -3.64
C TRP A 155 -9.58 8.68 -2.86
N GLN A 156 -9.17 8.69 -1.59
CA GLN A 156 -9.09 9.89 -0.75
C GLN A 156 -7.75 10.61 -0.90
N THR A 157 -6.86 10.14 -1.78
CA THR A 157 -5.53 10.70 -1.98
C THR A 157 -5.35 11.29 -3.37
N ILE A 158 -4.55 12.35 -3.42
CA ILE A 158 -4.01 12.99 -4.62
C ILE A 158 -2.51 12.70 -4.74
N PRO A 159 -1.90 12.89 -5.93
CA PRO A 159 -0.45 12.87 -6.06
C PRO A 159 0.20 13.80 -5.03
N TYR A 160 1.32 13.36 -4.45
CA TYR A 160 2.04 14.16 -3.46
C TYR A 160 2.48 15.48 -4.07
N ILE A 161 2.12 16.58 -3.40
CA ILE A 161 2.53 17.92 -3.77
C ILE A 161 3.76 18.24 -2.94
N THR A 162 4.90 18.43 -3.61
CA THR A 162 6.14 18.86 -2.96
C THR A 162 5.94 20.24 -2.35
N PRO A 163 6.36 20.45 -1.11
CA PRO A 163 6.24 21.75 -0.48
C PRO A 163 7.22 22.71 -1.16
N LYS A 164 6.75 23.91 -1.51
CA LYS A 164 7.57 24.91 -2.20
C LYS A 164 8.50 25.62 -1.22
N VAL A 165 9.67 26.03 -1.70
CA VAL A 165 10.56 26.92 -0.97
C VAL A 165 9.90 28.30 -0.89
N VAL A 166 9.82 28.88 0.31
CA VAL A 166 9.23 30.21 0.55
C VAL A 166 10.32 31.09 1.15
N ASP A 167 10.54 32.27 0.57
CA ASP A 167 11.57 33.24 1.00
C ASP A 167 12.99 32.68 1.10
N GLY A 168 13.35 31.78 0.17
CA GLY A 168 14.66 31.10 0.16
C GLY A 168 14.86 30.12 1.32
N ARG A 169 13.80 29.77 2.06
CA ARG A 169 13.84 28.81 3.16
C ARG A 169 13.09 27.53 2.82
N VAL A 170 13.70 26.41 3.18
CA VAL A 170 13.12 25.09 2.99
C VAL A 170 12.02 24.86 4.03
N PRO A 171 10.84 24.37 3.63
CA PRO A 171 9.74 24.07 4.54
C PRO A 171 10.16 23.01 5.58
N ARG A 172 9.77 23.22 6.84
CA ARG A 172 10.08 22.33 7.97
C ARG A 172 8.80 21.73 8.54
N ASN A 173 8.86 20.48 8.98
CA ASN A 173 7.81 19.83 9.75
C ASN A 173 7.83 20.30 11.22
N GLU A 174 6.90 19.80 12.04
CA GLU A 174 6.79 20.10 13.48
C GLU A 174 8.07 19.77 14.27
N PHE A 175 8.92 18.89 13.74
CA PHE A 175 10.19 18.48 14.33
C PHE A 175 11.40 19.25 13.78
N GLY A 176 11.18 20.25 12.92
CA GLY A 176 12.25 21.05 12.30
C GLY A 176 12.98 20.38 11.12
N ASN A 177 12.50 19.21 10.67
CA ASN A 177 13.08 18.41 9.59
C ASN A 177 12.17 18.38 8.35
N LEU A 178 12.62 17.77 7.25
CA LEU A 178 11.81 17.52 6.06
C LEU A 178 11.74 16.02 5.77
N TYR A 179 10.55 15.47 5.52
CA TYR A 179 10.42 14.07 5.11
C TYR A 179 10.72 13.92 3.62
N VAL A 180 11.75 13.13 3.26
CA VAL A 180 12.18 12.91 1.87
C VAL A 180 12.37 11.40 1.65
N TYR A 181 11.27 10.67 1.44
CA TYR A 181 11.34 9.21 1.22
C TYR A 181 11.75 8.82 -0.20
N LYS A 182 11.58 9.72 -1.16
CA LYS A 182 11.96 9.54 -2.57
C LYS A 182 12.55 10.83 -3.11
N SER A 183 13.39 10.72 -4.14
CA SER A 183 14.04 11.86 -4.80
C SER A 183 13.04 12.89 -5.31
N SER A 184 11.87 12.47 -5.79
CA SER A 184 10.80 13.35 -6.26
C SER A 184 10.07 14.13 -5.15
N MET A 185 10.43 13.94 -3.87
CA MET A 185 9.87 14.69 -2.74
C MET A 185 10.70 15.93 -2.39
N VAL A 186 11.87 16.07 -2.99
CA VAL A 186 12.73 17.23 -2.81
C VAL A 186 12.05 18.45 -3.46
N PRO A 187 11.94 19.59 -2.75
CA PRO A 187 11.40 20.83 -3.32
C PRO A 187 12.18 21.29 -4.56
N ASP A 188 11.48 21.92 -5.49
CA ASP A 188 12.10 22.51 -6.66
C ASP A 188 13.16 23.54 -6.26
N GLY A 189 14.33 23.49 -6.89
CA GLY A 189 15.48 24.34 -6.56
C GLY A 189 16.31 23.87 -5.36
N CYS A 190 15.93 22.78 -4.69
CA CYS A 190 16.72 22.15 -3.66
C CYS A 190 17.42 20.87 -4.15
N VAL A 191 18.52 20.51 -3.49
CA VAL A 191 19.23 19.24 -3.74
C VAL A 191 19.38 18.53 -2.40
N HIS A 192 19.07 17.24 -2.38
CA HIS A 192 19.30 16.39 -1.22
C HIS A 192 20.73 15.86 -1.22
N LEU A 193 21.51 16.24 -0.19
CA LEU A 193 22.90 15.83 -0.02
C LEU A 193 23.04 14.87 1.17
N GLN A 194 23.69 13.73 0.95
CA GLN A 194 23.91 12.68 1.95
C GLN A 194 25.33 12.74 2.52
N LEU A 195 25.66 13.83 3.23
CA LEU A 195 26.96 14.02 3.86
C LEU A 195 26.80 14.44 5.33
N ASN A 196 27.76 14.04 6.16
CA ASN A 196 27.78 14.42 7.57
C ASN A 196 28.22 15.88 7.75
N GLY A 197 27.68 16.56 8.76
CA GLY A 197 28.11 17.92 9.13
C GLY A 197 27.62 19.04 8.20
N LEU A 198 26.76 18.75 7.23
CA LEU A 198 26.23 19.75 6.29
C LEU A 198 25.56 20.94 6.98
N VAL A 199 24.83 20.70 8.07
CA VAL A 199 24.16 21.77 8.84
C VAL A 199 25.17 22.78 9.41
N ALA A 200 26.34 22.32 9.86
CA ALA A 200 27.37 23.19 10.39
C ALA A 200 28.06 24.01 9.29
N ILE A 201 28.27 23.40 8.12
CA ILE A 201 28.87 24.05 6.96
C ILE A 201 27.90 25.10 6.37
N ALA A 202 26.64 24.74 6.18
CA ALA A 202 25.61 25.63 5.66
C ALA A 202 25.43 26.88 6.53
N ARG A 203 25.51 26.71 7.87
CA ARG A 203 25.49 27.83 8.82
C ARG A 203 26.65 28.80 8.63
N LYS A 204 27.87 28.29 8.35
CA LYS A 204 29.04 29.13 8.06
C LYS A 204 28.92 29.87 6.72
N LEU A 205 28.26 29.26 5.74
CA LEU A 205 28.05 29.83 4.40
C LEU A 205 26.82 30.73 4.29
N GLY A 206 25.98 30.80 5.34
CA GLY A 206 24.73 31.56 5.30
C GLY A 206 23.64 30.96 4.42
N ILE A 207 23.71 29.66 4.11
CA ILE A 207 22.74 28.94 3.27
C ILE A 207 21.73 28.22 4.18
N ASP A 208 20.43 28.29 3.86
CA ASP A 208 19.41 27.54 4.60
C ASP A 208 19.54 26.04 4.33
N CYS A 209 19.63 25.25 5.39
CA CYS A 209 19.77 23.81 5.33
C CYS A 209 18.82 23.16 6.33
N VAL A 210 18.11 22.11 5.88
CA VAL A 210 17.15 21.37 6.70
C VAL A 210 17.56 19.89 6.70
N PRO A 211 17.60 19.22 7.86
CA PRO A 211 17.82 17.78 7.91
C PRO A 211 16.67 17.02 7.22
N ALA A 212 17.02 16.10 6.34
CA ALA A 212 16.07 15.27 5.63
C ALA A 212 15.93 13.89 6.30
N VAL A 213 14.70 13.50 6.66
CA VAL A 213 14.38 12.15 7.15
C VAL A 213 14.01 11.29 5.97
N VAL A 214 14.89 10.35 5.63
CA VAL A 214 14.79 9.47 4.45
C VAL A 214 14.23 8.09 4.78
N GLY A 215 14.30 7.68 6.04
CA GLY A 215 13.94 6.34 6.48
C GLY A 215 13.81 6.28 7.99
N TRP A 216 13.62 5.07 8.51
CA TRP A 216 13.67 4.82 9.95
C TRP A 216 14.42 3.51 10.19
N ASN A 217 15.46 3.57 11.00
CA ASN A 217 16.27 2.43 11.39
C ASN A 217 15.79 1.87 12.73
N HIS A 218 15.54 0.56 12.75
CA HIS A 218 15.05 -0.15 13.94
C HIS A 218 16.20 -0.95 14.53
N CYS A 219 17.00 -0.30 15.38
CA CYS A 219 18.18 -0.91 16.00
C CYS A 219 18.09 -0.79 17.52
N ARG A 220 18.68 -1.75 18.24
CA ARG A 220 18.78 -1.72 19.72
C ARG A 220 17.43 -1.54 20.45
N GLY A 221 16.35 -2.09 19.91
CA GLY A 221 15.01 -1.99 20.50
C GLY A 221 14.35 -0.61 20.37
N GLY A 222 14.99 0.34 19.67
CA GLY A 222 14.48 1.68 19.38
C GLY A 222 14.21 1.89 17.89
N THR A 223 13.53 2.99 17.58
CA THR A 223 13.29 3.47 16.21
C THR A 223 13.96 4.83 16.05
N HIS A 224 14.87 4.94 15.10
CA HIS A 224 15.70 6.12 14.86
C HIS A 224 15.45 6.67 13.45
N PRO A 225 15.26 7.99 13.27
CA PRO A 225 15.07 8.61 11.95
C PRO A 225 16.36 8.62 11.11
#